data_AF-A0A848VIS4-F1
#
_entry.id   AF-A0A848VIS4-F1
#
_cell.length_a   1.000
_cell.length_b   1.000
_cell.length_c   1.000
_cell.angle_alpha   90.00
_cell.angle_beta   90.00
_cell.angle_gamma   90.00
#
_symmetry.space_group_name_H-M   'P 1'
#
loop_
_entity.id
_entity.type
_entity.pdbx_description
1 polymer ?
#
loop_
_entity_poly.entity_id
_entity_poly.type
_entity_poly.pdbx_seq_one_letter_code
_entity_poly.pdbx_strand_id
1 'polypeptide(L)'
;PPNDTDLRRLDSDPFEWNWQGGSPESTLKYGICTRFHTGDRKCKTSWNNYVPRYTWAIIWGGLLWDVREALGADLADAIAFEAMSAARGDSETLSRAAGRLVEADLALNNGENRGRIESMAAERGVAVQTRVEASTGAPPFAVDVFPTPVASGSVSIVVRPDKPIGTLTVDILDLLGRRVAAYREPVNGLHPVTFSWPAASALPGLYFVRISGGASSTMRPVTVVR
;
A
#
# COMPACT_ATOMS: atom_id res chain seq x y z
N PRO A 1 31.05 14.07 1.23
CA PRO A 1 30.11 13.02 0.80
C PRO A 1 29.17 12.67 1.96
N PRO A 2 27.86 12.50 1.76
CA PRO A 2 26.99 11.93 2.80
C PRO A 2 27.53 10.56 3.19
N ASN A 3 27.62 10.26 4.49
CA ASN A 3 28.03 8.93 4.95
C ASN A 3 26.80 8.05 5.21
N ASP A 4 26.98 6.74 5.30
CA ASP A 4 25.87 5.78 5.49
C ASP A 4 25.06 6.01 6.78
N THR A 5 25.64 6.68 7.78
CA THR A 5 24.95 7.09 9.01
C THR A 5 23.98 8.24 8.78
N ASP A 6 24.29 9.17 7.87
CA ASP A 6 23.39 10.28 7.49
C ASP A 6 22.18 9.81 6.68
N LEU A 7 22.31 8.68 5.97
CA LEU A 7 21.20 8.02 5.28
C LEU A 7 20.30 7.21 6.22
N ARG A 8 20.85 6.70 7.33
CA ARG A 8 20.13 5.91 8.35
C ARG A 8 19.45 6.76 9.42
N ARG A 9 19.99 7.95 9.69
CA ARG A 9 19.42 8.97 10.58
C ARG A 9 19.18 10.25 9.78
N LEU A 10 18.28 10.19 8.81
CA LEU A 10 17.58 11.42 8.44
C LEU A 10 16.82 11.83 9.69
N ASP A 11 17.46 12.65 10.52
CA ASP A 11 16.89 13.21 11.73
C ASP A 11 15.51 13.71 11.34
N SER A 12 14.49 13.08 11.93
CA SER A 12 13.08 13.32 11.70
C SER A 12 12.66 14.68 12.28
N ASP A 13 13.60 15.62 12.41
CA ASP A 13 13.37 16.96 12.92
C ASP A 13 12.82 17.84 11.78
N PRO A 14 11.51 18.11 11.77
CA PRO A 14 10.91 18.97 10.76
C PRO A 14 11.42 20.41 10.87
N PHE A 15 12.07 20.81 11.98
CA PHE A 15 12.72 22.11 12.15
C PHE A 15 14.10 22.19 11.49
N GLU A 16 14.86 21.08 11.41
CA GLU A 16 16.04 21.02 10.53
C GLU A 16 15.64 21.07 9.06
N TRP A 17 14.47 20.52 8.73
CA TRP A 17 13.95 20.51 7.36
C TRP A 17 13.35 21.87 6.98
N ASN A 18 12.68 22.54 7.93
CA ASN A 18 12.12 23.89 7.79
C ASN A 18 13.12 24.95 8.29
N TRP A 19 14.08 25.25 7.43
CA TRP A 19 14.95 26.43 7.41
C TRP A 19 14.63 27.55 8.45
N GLN A 20 15.23 27.47 9.65
CA GLN A 20 15.43 28.62 10.54
C GLN A 20 16.91 29.07 10.58
N GLY A 21 17.48 29.42 9.42
CA GLY A 21 18.65 30.32 9.37
C GLY A 21 20.06 29.73 9.55
N GLY A 22 20.29 28.43 9.32
CA GLY A 22 21.62 27.79 9.42
C GLY A 22 22.57 27.96 8.22
N SER A 23 23.88 27.83 8.45
CA SER A 23 24.96 27.95 7.46
C SER A 23 25.15 26.67 6.61
N PRO A 24 25.55 26.76 5.32
CA PRO A 24 25.64 25.62 4.40
C PRO A 24 26.68 24.52 4.67
N GLU A 25 27.64 24.75 5.56
CA GLU A 25 28.88 23.96 5.61
C GLU A 25 28.83 22.77 6.57
N SER A 26 27.80 22.67 7.43
CA SER A 26 27.79 21.72 8.55
C SER A 26 26.57 20.79 8.63
N THR A 27 25.56 20.93 7.76
CA THR A 27 24.34 20.10 7.79
C THR A 27 23.84 19.70 6.39
N LEU A 28 23.32 18.48 6.27
CA LEU A 28 22.70 17.95 5.05
C LEU A 28 21.36 18.66 4.80
N LYS A 29 21.18 19.22 3.60
CA LYS A 29 20.04 20.07 3.25
C LYS A 29 18.97 19.33 2.46
N TYR A 30 17.73 19.37 2.93
CA TYR A 30 16.54 19.00 2.13
C TYR A 30 15.52 20.12 1.97
N GLY A 31 15.95 21.39 2.14
CA GLY A 31 15.15 22.60 1.90
C GLY A 31 15.47 23.32 0.59
N ILE A 32 14.46 23.99 0.01
CA ILE A 32 14.47 24.70 -1.27
C ILE A 32 15.39 25.94 -1.19
N CYS A 33 16.69 25.75 -1.35
CA CYS A 33 17.63 26.85 -1.54
C CYS A 33 18.29 26.77 -2.90
N THR A 34 17.64 27.35 -3.92
CA THR A 34 18.17 27.37 -5.29
C THR A 34 19.26 28.42 -5.48
N ARG A 35 19.28 29.50 -4.67
CA ARG A 35 20.38 30.47 -4.57
C ARG A 35 20.56 30.96 -3.13
N PHE A 36 21.80 30.88 -2.66
CA PHE A 36 22.24 31.48 -1.39
C PHE A 36 23.02 32.76 -1.69
N HIS A 37 22.56 33.90 -1.20
CA HIS A 37 23.29 35.16 -1.35
C HIS A 37 24.25 35.35 -0.18
N THR A 38 25.55 35.32 -0.45
CA THR A 38 26.61 35.53 0.54
C THR A 38 26.55 36.91 1.22
N GLY A 39 25.98 37.92 0.55
CA GLY A 39 25.87 39.29 1.08
C GLY A 39 24.79 39.47 2.15
N ASP A 40 23.60 38.89 1.98
CA ASP A 40 22.49 39.03 2.94
C ASP A 40 22.26 37.77 3.79
N ARG A 41 22.99 36.68 3.52
CA ARG A 41 22.85 35.35 4.15
C ARG A 41 21.41 34.81 4.07
N LYS A 42 20.62 35.28 3.11
CA LYS A 42 19.23 34.84 2.94
C LYS A 42 19.13 33.80 1.83
N CYS A 43 18.34 32.78 2.11
CA CYS A 43 17.89 31.86 1.09
C CYS A 43 16.71 32.50 0.33
N LYS A 44 16.80 32.57 -1.01
CA LYS A 44 15.70 33.07 -1.85
C LYS A 44 15.13 31.90 -2.65
N THR A 45 13.84 31.61 -2.46
CA THR A 45 13.07 30.67 -3.26
C THR A 45 12.90 31.22 -4.67
N SER A 46 13.35 30.48 -5.69
CA SER A 46 13.00 30.79 -7.08
C SER A 46 11.74 30.04 -7.47
N TRP A 47 10.89 30.66 -8.31
CA TRP A 47 9.63 30.10 -8.80
C TRP A 47 9.76 28.80 -9.63
N ASN A 48 11.00 28.36 -9.90
CA ASN A 48 11.29 27.03 -10.44
C ASN A 48 11.39 26.03 -9.29
N ASN A 49 10.23 25.62 -8.77
CA ASN A 49 10.08 24.60 -7.74
C ASN A 49 10.44 23.19 -8.27
N TYR A 50 11.73 22.97 -8.53
CA TYR A 50 12.30 21.64 -8.67
C TYR A 50 12.95 21.26 -7.34
N VAL A 51 12.14 20.75 -6.41
CA VAL A 51 12.70 19.93 -5.33
C VAL A 51 13.41 18.76 -6.04
N PRO A 52 14.72 18.54 -5.79
CA PRO A 52 15.44 17.45 -6.43
C PRO A 52 14.69 16.13 -6.23
N ARG A 53 14.53 15.33 -7.30
CA ARG A 53 13.85 14.01 -7.22
C ARG A 53 14.41 13.14 -6.09
N TYR A 54 15.69 13.32 -5.77
CA TYR A 54 16.39 12.67 -4.66
C TYR A 54 15.79 12.99 -3.30
N THR A 55 15.37 14.23 -3.03
CA THR A 55 14.73 14.60 -1.76
C THR A 55 13.44 13.81 -1.54
N TRP A 56 12.60 13.72 -2.59
CA TRP A 56 11.36 12.93 -2.52
C TRP A 56 11.62 11.43 -2.38
N ALA A 57 12.62 10.91 -3.10
CA ALA A 57 13.03 9.51 -2.98
C ALA A 57 13.56 9.19 -1.58
N ILE A 58 14.21 10.15 -0.92
CA ILE A 58 14.75 9.99 0.43
C ILE A 58 13.65 10.02 1.49
N ILE A 59 12.70 10.96 1.39
CA ILE A 59 11.50 10.97 2.26
C ILE A 59 10.74 9.65 2.12
N TRP A 60 10.53 9.20 0.89
CA TRP A 60 9.84 7.94 0.61
C TRP A 60 10.63 6.72 1.10
N GLY A 61 11.93 6.68 0.85
CA GLY A 61 12.82 5.62 1.31
C GLY A 61 12.88 5.52 2.83
N GLY A 62 12.90 6.66 3.52
CA GLY A 62 12.79 6.74 4.98
C GLY A 62 11.47 6.17 5.49
N LEU A 63 10.34 6.59 4.91
CA LEU A 63 9.02 6.04 5.26
C LEU A 63 8.97 4.52 5.08
N LEU A 64 9.45 3.99 3.94
CA LEU A 64 9.47 2.55 3.70
C LEU A 64 10.38 1.81 4.68
N TRP A 65 11.49 2.43 5.08
CA TRP A 65 12.36 1.87 6.11
C TRP A 65 11.68 1.81 7.47
N ASP A 66 11.02 2.88 7.90
CA ASP A 66 10.29 2.93 9.17
C ASP A 66 9.18 1.88 9.19
N VAL A 67 8.43 1.74 8.08
CA VAL A 67 7.41 0.69 7.92
C VAL A 67 8.03 -0.71 8.04
N ARG A 68 9.19 -0.93 7.43
CA ARG A 68 9.92 -2.21 7.48
C ARG A 68 10.41 -2.54 8.89
N GLU A 69 10.93 -1.56 9.62
CA GLU A 69 11.36 -1.73 11.02
C GLU A 69 10.16 -2.03 11.93
N ALA A 70 9.04 -1.34 11.72
CA ALA A 70 7.84 -1.48 12.52
C ALA A 70 7.11 -2.82 12.29
N LEU A 71 6.99 -3.27 11.04
CA LEU A 71 6.14 -4.40 10.64
C LEU A 71 6.93 -5.69 10.39
N GLY A 72 8.25 -5.59 10.25
CA GLY A 72 9.10 -6.66 9.77
C GLY A 72 9.21 -6.68 8.24
N ALA A 73 10.32 -7.23 7.76
CA ALA A 73 10.70 -7.24 6.35
C ALA A 73 9.62 -7.83 5.43
N ASP A 74 9.15 -9.04 5.74
CA ASP A 74 8.25 -9.79 4.84
C ASP A 74 6.90 -9.08 4.66
N LEU A 75 6.33 -8.57 5.75
CA LEU A 75 5.04 -7.89 5.74
C LEU A 75 5.12 -6.53 5.06
N ALA A 76 6.14 -5.73 5.40
CA ALA A 76 6.35 -4.43 4.80
C ALA A 76 6.60 -4.52 3.29
N ASP A 77 7.40 -5.49 2.85
CA ASP A 77 7.69 -5.69 1.43
C ASP A 77 6.45 -6.14 0.66
N ALA A 78 5.61 -7.00 1.24
CA ALA A 78 4.34 -7.40 0.65
C ALA A 78 3.37 -6.21 0.50
N ILE A 79 3.25 -5.37 1.54
CA ILE A 79 2.43 -4.14 1.50
C ILE A 79 2.97 -3.18 0.44
N ALA A 80 4.28 -2.94 0.40
CA ALA A 80 4.90 -2.04 -0.56
C ALA A 80 4.70 -2.54 -2.01
N PHE A 81 4.85 -3.85 -2.22
CA PHE A 81 4.60 -4.47 -3.53
C PHE A 81 3.15 -4.31 -3.98
N GLU A 82 2.18 -4.61 -3.11
CA GLU A 82 0.75 -4.44 -3.44
C GLU A 82 0.39 -2.96 -3.66
N ALA A 83 0.98 -2.04 -2.90
CA ALA A 83 0.80 -0.61 -3.11
C ALA A 83 1.30 -0.16 -4.49
N MET A 84 2.47 -0.67 -4.92
CA MET A 84 3.04 -0.41 -6.25
C MET A 84 2.23 -1.07 -7.37
N SER A 85 1.75 -2.30 -7.18
CA SER A 85 0.94 -3.02 -8.17
C SER A 85 -0.39 -2.29 -8.45
N ALA A 86 -0.94 -1.63 -7.43
CA ALA A 86 -2.16 -0.85 -7.50
C ALA A 86 -1.97 0.59 -8.02
N ALA A 87 -0.72 1.07 -8.14
CA ALA A 87 -0.40 2.39 -8.65
C ALA A 87 -0.81 2.51 -10.13
N ARG A 88 -1.50 3.60 -10.49
CA ARG A 88 -1.99 3.84 -11.86
C ARG A 88 -1.33 5.08 -12.47
N GLY A 89 -0.05 4.95 -12.83
CA GLY A 89 0.66 5.88 -13.72
C GLY A 89 1.34 7.10 -13.07
N ASP A 90 1.91 7.94 -13.94
CA ASP A 90 2.98 8.91 -13.68
C ASP A 90 2.59 10.17 -12.88
N SER A 91 1.35 10.24 -12.36
CA SER A 91 0.82 11.41 -11.66
C SER A 91 0.45 11.14 -10.20
N GLU A 92 0.92 10.06 -9.59
CA GLU A 92 0.69 9.81 -8.17
C GLU A 92 1.49 10.80 -7.30
N THR A 93 0.78 11.46 -6.38
CA THR A 93 1.40 12.31 -5.34
C THR A 93 1.97 11.43 -4.23
N LEU A 94 2.93 11.95 -3.46
CA LEU A 94 3.49 11.23 -2.32
C LEU A 94 2.42 10.87 -1.27
N SER A 95 1.49 11.79 -1.02
CA SER A 95 0.32 11.56 -0.18
C SER A 95 -0.56 10.41 -0.65
N ARG A 96 -0.74 10.30 -1.97
CA ARG A 96 -1.51 9.21 -2.57
C ARG A 96 -0.75 7.89 -2.46
N ALA A 97 0.56 7.90 -2.71
CA ALA A 97 1.42 6.73 -2.57
C ALA A 97 1.42 6.20 -1.12
N ALA A 98 1.49 7.08 -0.12
CA ALA A 98 1.33 6.69 1.28
C ALA A 98 -0.06 6.09 1.56
N GLY A 99 -1.11 6.65 0.95
CA GLY A 99 -2.45 6.06 0.98
C GLY A 99 -2.54 4.68 0.33
N ARG A 100 -1.71 4.38 -0.67
CA ARG A 100 -1.61 3.02 -1.24
C ARG A 100 -1.04 2.01 -0.27
N LEU A 101 -0.11 2.41 0.60
CA LEU A 101 0.39 1.52 1.66
C LEU A 101 -0.73 1.14 2.63
N VAL A 102 -1.58 2.09 3.00
CA VAL A 102 -2.76 1.82 3.85
C VAL A 102 -3.79 0.96 3.13
N GLU A 103 -4.04 1.19 1.84
CA GLU A 103 -4.94 0.35 1.05
C GLU A 103 -4.41 -1.07 0.84
N ALA A 104 -3.09 -1.21 0.66
CA ALA A 104 -2.43 -2.51 0.58
C ALA A 104 -2.50 -3.25 1.92
N ASP A 105 -2.27 -2.57 3.04
CA ASP A 105 -2.47 -3.16 4.36
C ASP A 105 -3.94 -3.55 4.61
N LEU A 106 -4.89 -2.75 4.10
CA LEU A 106 -6.31 -3.10 4.12
C LEU A 106 -6.60 -4.37 3.32
N ALA A 107 -5.99 -4.51 2.14
CA ALA A 107 -6.19 -5.67 1.27
C ALA A 107 -5.54 -6.96 1.81
N LEU A 108 -4.34 -6.85 2.38
CA LEU A 108 -3.54 -8.00 2.80
C LEU A 108 -3.81 -8.39 4.26
N ASN A 109 -4.03 -7.40 5.14
CA ASN A 109 -4.06 -7.57 6.60
C ASN A 109 -5.27 -6.90 7.25
N ASN A 110 -6.34 -6.63 6.51
CA ASN A 110 -7.56 -5.97 7.00
C ASN A 110 -7.32 -4.59 7.66
N GLY A 111 -6.19 -3.94 7.39
CA GLY A 111 -5.89 -2.60 7.90
C GLY A 111 -5.36 -2.60 9.34
N GLU A 112 -4.92 -3.76 9.85
CA GLU A 112 -4.37 -3.90 11.21
C GLU A 112 -3.22 -2.93 11.50
N ASN A 113 -2.47 -2.52 10.48
CA ASN A 113 -1.31 -1.64 10.62
C ASN A 113 -1.59 -0.20 10.18
N ARG A 114 -2.82 0.12 9.78
CA ARG A 114 -3.21 1.45 9.26
C ARG A 114 -2.70 2.60 10.13
N GLY A 115 -3.00 2.57 11.43
CA GLY A 115 -2.60 3.66 12.34
C GLY A 115 -1.09 3.82 12.46
N ARG A 116 -0.33 2.72 12.38
CA ARG A 116 1.13 2.76 12.40
C ARG A 116 1.67 3.39 11.11
N ILE A 117 1.16 2.95 9.95
CA ILE A 117 1.54 3.50 8.64
C ILE A 117 1.20 5.00 8.56
N GLU A 118 0.02 5.41 9.03
CA GLU A 118 -0.38 6.82 9.06
C GLU A 118 0.49 7.66 9.99
N SER A 119 0.88 7.14 11.16
CA SER A 119 1.81 7.82 12.08
C SER A 119 3.19 8.03 11.45
N MET A 120 3.78 6.97 10.87
CA MET A 120 5.10 7.05 10.24
C MET A 120 5.08 8.00 9.01
N ALA A 121 4.01 7.99 8.23
CA ALA A 121 3.85 8.95 7.15
C ALA A 121 3.76 10.40 7.68
N ALA A 122 3.01 10.62 8.76
CA ALA A 122 2.89 11.93 9.38
C ALA A 122 4.21 12.43 9.99
N GLU A 123 5.01 11.56 10.63
CA GLU A 123 6.35 11.87 11.15
C GLU A 123 7.31 12.31 10.03
N ARG A 124 7.10 11.84 8.80
CA ARG A 124 7.84 12.26 7.60
C ARG A 124 7.20 13.45 6.87
N GLY A 125 6.18 14.08 7.45
CA GLY A 125 5.48 15.22 6.85
C GLY A 125 4.59 14.86 5.65
N VAL A 126 4.23 13.58 5.50
CA VAL A 126 3.41 13.08 4.38
C VAL A 126 1.98 12.84 4.87
N ALA A 127 1.04 13.69 4.42
CA ALA A 127 -0.37 13.45 4.69
C ALA A 127 -0.86 12.24 3.89
N VAL A 128 -1.50 11.27 4.55
CA VAL A 128 -2.04 10.07 3.88
C VAL A 128 -3.36 10.38 3.18
N GLN A 129 -3.46 10.06 1.90
CA GLN A 129 -4.70 10.18 1.11
C GLN A 129 -5.17 8.81 0.60
N THR A 130 -6.13 8.21 1.28
CA THR A 130 -6.77 6.95 0.85
C THR A 130 -8.01 7.22 -0.01
N ARG A 131 -8.32 6.31 -0.94
CA ARG A 131 -9.60 6.26 -1.67
C ARG A 131 -10.61 5.34 -0.99
N VAL A 132 -10.13 4.52 -0.07
CA VAL A 132 -10.94 3.59 0.70
C VAL A 132 -11.05 4.16 2.11
N GLU A 133 -12.27 4.44 2.54
CA GLU A 133 -12.56 4.56 3.96
C GLU A 133 -12.46 3.14 4.52
N ALA A 134 -11.48 2.87 5.40
CA ALA A 134 -11.45 1.58 6.06
C ALA A 134 -12.75 1.43 6.86
N SER A 135 -13.60 0.53 6.38
CA SER A 135 -14.63 -0.10 7.21
C SER A 135 -13.87 -0.83 8.32
N THR A 136 -13.76 -0.24 9.51
CA THR A 136 -13.19 -0.88 10.71
C THR A 136 -14.04 -2.05 11.23
N GLY A 137 -15.09 -2.44 10.52
CA GLY A 137 -15.86 -3.65 10.77
C GLY A 137 -15.33 -4.83 9.96
N ALA A 138 -15.46 -6.04 10.51
CA ALA A 138 -15.34 -7.27 9.74
C ALA A 138 -16.17 -7.14 8.44
N PRO A 139 -15.68 -7.68 7.31
CA PRO A 139 -16.44 -7.67 6.08
C PRO A 139 -17.83 -8.27 6.35
N PRO A 140 -18.89 -7.74 5.72
CA PRO A 140 -20.27 -8.19 5.96
C PRO A 140 -20.59 -9.54 5.30
N PHE A 141 -19.61 -10.42 5.30
CA PHE A 141 -19.68 -11.74 4.71
C PHE A 141 -18.53 -12.60 5.23
N ALA A 142 -18.83 -13.88 5.46
CA ALA A 142 -17.81 -14.90 5.62
C ALA A 142 -17.43 -15.49 4.26
N VAL A 143 -16.16 -15.90 4.11
CA VAL A 143 -15.66 -16.55 2.89
C VAL A 143 -14.96 -17.85 3.25
N ASP A 144 -15.45 -18.93 2.65
CA ASP A 144 -14.82 -20.24 2.66
C ASP A 144 -14.27 -20.56 1.26
N VAL A 145 -13.02 -21.02 1.18
CA VAL A 145 -12.41 -21.43 -0.10
C VAL A 145 -11.88 -22.86 0.03
N PHE A 146 -12.40 -23.77 -0.79
CA PHE A 146 -12.05 -25.19 -0.73
C PHE A 146 -12.22 -25.90 -2.08
N PRO A 147 -11.45 -26.96 -2.36
CA PRO A 147 -10.33 -27.44 -1.57
C PRO A 147 -9.10 -26.53 -1.71
N THR A 148 -8.32 -26.42 -0.64
CA THR A 148 -6.97 -25.84 -0.67
C THR A 148 -6.07 -26.72 0.21
N PRO A 149 -5.00 -27.34 -0.34
CA PRO A 149 -4.56 -27.29 -1.74
C PRO A 149 -5.52 -28.02 -2.70
N VAL A 150 -5.48 -27.66 -3.99
CA VAL A 150 -6.23 -28.32 -5.08
C VAL A 150 -5.25 -28.99 -6.04
N ALA A 151 -5.38 -30.31 -6.23
CA ALA A 151 -4.54 -31.09 -7.15
C ALA A 151 -5.14 -31.19 -8.56
N SER A 152 -6.46 -31.24 -8.64
CA SER A 152 -7.21 -31.33 -9.89
C SER A 152 -8.64 -30.86 -9.67
N GLY A 153 -9.30 -30.36 -10.73
CA GLY A 153 -10.70 -29.96 -10.69
C GLY A 153 -10.90 -28.47 -10.40
N SER A 154 -11.91 -28.16 -9.60
CA SER A 154 -12.34 -26.78 -9.33
C SER A 154 -12.21 -26.40 -7.87
N VAL A 155 -11.95 -25.13 -7.62
CA VAL A 155 -12.00 -24.49 -6.31
C VAL A 155 -13.36 -23.83 -6.14
N SER A 156 -14.06 -24.19 -5.07
CA SER A 156 -15.31 -23.58 -4.63
C SER A 156 -15.00 -22.40 -3.71
N ILE A 157 -15.54 -21.24 -4.05
CA ILE A 157 -15.46 -20.02 -3.26
C ILE A 157 -16.88 -19.73 -2.78
N VAL A 158 -17.16 -19.98 -1.51
CA VAL A 158 -18.48 -19.81 -0.91
C VAL A 158 -18.47 -18.52 -0.09
N VAL A 159 -19.32 -17.58 -0.46
CA VAL A 159 -19.48 -16.29 0.22
C VAL A 159 -20.83 -16.29 0.93
N ARG A 160 -20.80 -16.12 2.25
CA ARG A 160 -21.98 -16.08 3.12
C ARG A 160 -22.23 -14.65 3.59
N PRO A 161 -23.08 -13.87 2.89
CA PRO A 161 -23.44 -12.52 3.31
C PRO A 161 -24.16 -12.50 4.67
N ASP A 162 -23.78 -11.54 5.54
CA ASP A 162 -24.49 -11.26 6.79
C ASP A 162 -25.55 -10.15 6.64
N LYS A 163 -25.40 -9.31 5.61
CA LYS A 163 -26.32 -8.25 5.18
C LYS A 163 -26.30 -8.12 3.66
N PRO A 164 -27.26 -7.41 3.03
CA PRO A 164 -27.22 -7.15 1.59
C PRO A 164 -25.97 -6.37 1.19
N ILE A 165 -25.22 -6.90 0.21
CA ILE A 165 -23.92 -6.36 -0.25
C ILE A 165 -24.04 -5.59 -1.57
N GLY A 166 -25.12 -5.83 -2.33
CA GLY A 166 -25.33 -5.23 -3.64
C GLY A 166 -24.63 -6.04 -4.72
N THR A 167 -23.38 -5.72 -5.06
CA THR A 167 -22.62 -6.50 -6.04
C THR A 167 -21.36 -7.08 -5.42
N LEU A 168 -21.20 -8.38 -5.54
CA LEU A 168 -20.01 -9.10 -5.13
C LEU A 168 -19.10 -9.31 -6.34
N THR A 169 -17.81 -9.06 -6.18
CA THR A 169 -16.77 -9.33 -7.17
C THR A 169 -15.74 -10.28 -6.59
N VAL A 170 -15.39 -11.32 -7.34
CA VAL A 170 -14.33 -12.27 -6.97
C VAL A 170 -13.27 -12.25 -8.06
N ASP A 171 -12.08 -11.76 -7.72
CA ASP A 171 -10.90 -11.81 -8.59
C ASP A 171 -9.95 -12.90 -8.09
N ILE A 172 -9.38 -13.67 -9.00
CA ILE A 172 -8.33 -14.64 -8.70
C ILE A 172 -7.03 -14.13 -9.28
N LEU A 173 -6.05 -13.94 -8.41
CA LEU A 173 -4.78 -13.31 -8.71
C LEU A 173 -3.65 -14.34 -8.57
N ASP A 174 -2.65 -14.28 -9.44
CA ASP A 174 -1.39 -14.99 -9.23
C ASP A 174 -0.48 -14.26 -8.24
N LEU A 175 0.69 -14.84 -7.93
CA LEU A 175 1.70 -14.24 -7.05
C LEU A 175 2.21 -12.87 -7.53
N LEU A 176 2.06 -12.54 -8.80
CA LEU A 176 2.47 -11.26 -9.38
C LEU A 176 1.32 -10.24 -9.39
N GLY A 177 0.18 -10.56 -8.77
CA GLY A 177 -1.02 -9.74 -8.76
C GLY A 177 -1.77 -9.72 -10.10
N ARG A 178 -1.38 -10.54 -11.08
CA ARG A 178 -2.08 -10.60 -12.37
C ARG A 178 -3.38 -11.36 -12.19
N ARG A 179 -4.46 -10.83 -12.75
CA ARG A 179 -5.79 -11.45 -12.67
C ARG A 179 -5.91 -12.61 -13.66
N VAL A 180 -6.16 -13.79 -13.11
CA VAL A 180 -6.32 -15.07 -13.82
C VAL A 180 -7.79 -15.37 -14.10
N ALA A 181 -8.68 -15.02 -13.16
CA ALA A 181 -10.12 -15.15 -13.34
C ALA A 181 -10.87 -14.02 -12.61
N ALA A 182 -12.09 -13.74 -13.05
CA ALA A 182 -12.95 -12.72 -12.47
C ALA A 182 -14.42 -13.18 -12.52
N TYR A 183 -15.14 -12.99 -11.42
CA TYR A 183 -16.57 -13.29 -11.31
C TYR A 183 -17.29 -12.09 -10.69
N ARG A 184 -18.54 -11.90 -11.07
CA ARG A 184 -19.38 -10.82 -10.56
C ARG A 184 -20.81 -11.31 -10.43
N GLU A 185 -21.38 -11.20 -9.23
CA GLU A 185 -22.75 -11.64 -8.94
C GLU A 185 -23.48 -10.57 -8.13
N PRO A 186 -24.73 -10.20 -8.50
CA PRO A 186 -25.57 -9.37 -7.64
C PRO A 186 -26.05 -10.18 -6.43
N VAL A 187 -25.84 -9.63 -5.23
CA VAL A 187 -26.22 -10.24 -3.95
C VAL A 187 -27.24 -9.35 -3.25
N ASN A 188 -28.51 -9.66 -3.51
CA ASN A 188 -29.66 -8.93 -2.99
C ASN A 188 -30.24 -9.53 -1.69
N GLY A 189 -29.68 -10.64 -1.20
CA GLY A 189 -30.16 -11.36 -0.02
C GLY A 189 -29.04 -12.00 0.79
N LEU A 190 -29.43 -12.80 1.78
CA LEU A 190 -28.50 -13.43 2.74
C LEU A 190 -28.11 -14.87 2.33
N HIS A 191 -28.49 -15.31 1.13
CA HIS A 191 -28.18 -16.66 0.69
C HIS A 191 -26.70 -16.79 0.32
N PRO A 192 -26.06 -17.92 0.66
CA PRO A 192 -24.70 -18.19 0.22
C PRO A 192 -24.58 -18.16 -1.31
N VAL A 193 -23.57 -17.48 -1.80
CA VAL A 193 -23.20 -17.43 -3.22
C VAL A 193 -21.96 -18.28 -3.41
N THR A 194 -21.98 -19.15 -4.43
CA THR A 194 -20.87 -20.05 -4.72
C THR A 194 -20.31 -19.76 -6.10
N PHE A 195 -19.01 -19.51 -6.17
CA PHE A 195 -18.26 -19.45 -7.42
C PHE A 195 -17.41 -20.71 -7.58
N SER A 196 -17.30 -21.18 -8.81
CA SER A 196 -16.46 -22.32 -9.15
C SER A 196 -15.34 -21.85 -10.07
N TRP A 197 -14.10 -21.96 -9.60
CA TRP A 197 -12.91 -21.68 -10.38
C TRP A 197 -12.28 -22.98 -10.88
N PRO A 198 -12.22 -23.23 -12.20
CA PRO A 198 -11.60 -24.43 -12.75
C PRO A 198 -10.06 -24.35 -12.63
N ALA A 199 -9.51 -24.70 -11.47
CA ALA A 199 -8.08 -24.65 -11.18
C ALA A 199 -7.24 -25.60 -12.03
N ALA A 200 -7.85 -26.59 -12.70
CA ALA A 200 -7.17 -27.51 -13.61
C ALA A 200 -6.40 -26.80 -14.75
N SER A 201 -6.86 -25.63 -15.20
CA SER A 201 -6.18 -24.85 -16.25
C SER A 201 -5.10 -23.92 -15.71
N ALA A 202 -5.01 -23.74 -14.39
CA ALA A 202 -4.00 -22.90 -13.76
C ALA A 202 -2.64 -23.63 -13.69
N LEU A 203 -1.56 -22.85 -13.68
CA LEU A 203 -0.22 -23.38 -13.40
C LEU A 203 -0.11 -23.73 -11.90
N PRO A 204 0.69 -24.73 -11.50
CA PRO A 204 0.98 -24.96 -10.08
C PRO A 204 1.53 -23.71 -9.41
N GLY A 205 1.08 -23.41 -8.20
CA GLY A 205 1.51 -22.22 -7.47
C GLY A 205 0.51 -21.73 -6.43
N LEU A 206 0.88 -20.63 -5.77
CA LEU A 206 0.02 -19.90 -4.84
C LEU A 206 -0.80 -18.86 -5.62
N TYR A 207 -2.10 -18.80 -5.32
CA TYR A 207 -3.05 -17.84 -5.86
C TYR A 207 -3.77 -17.15 -4.71
N PHE A 208 -4.27 -15.95 -4.97
CA PHE A 208 -5.08 -15.19 -4.03
C PHE A 208 -6.46 -14.97 -4.60
N VAL A 209 -7.49 -15.36 -3.85
CA VAL A 209 -8.87 -15.04 -4.15
C VAL A 209 -9.21 -13.75 -3.41
N ARG A 210 -9.40 -12.66 -4.14
CA ARG A 210 -9.86 -11.37 -3.61
C ARG A 210 -11.37 -11.28 -3.80
N ILE A 211 -12.10 -11.11 -2.71
CA ILE A 211 -13.54 -10.96 -2.69
C ILE A 211 -13.86 -9.54 -2.23
N SER A 212 -14.56 -8.77 -3.05
CA SER A 212 -14.97 -7.41 -2.73
C SER A 212 -16.48 -7.25 -2.84
N GLY A 213 -17.06 -6.48 -1.93
CA GLY A 213 -18.50 -6.28 -1.83
C GLY A 213 -18.81 -4.98 -1.10
N GLY A 214 -19.51 -4.07 -1.77
CA GLY A 214 -19.70 -2.70 -1.27
C GLY A 214 -18.36 -2.00 -1.02
N ALA A 215 -18.14 -1.52 0.20
CA ALA A 215 -16.89 -0.89 0.63
C ALA A 215 -15.89 -1.87 1.28
N SER A 216 -16.23 -3.15 1.38
CA SER A 216 -15.42 -4.16 2.07
C SER A 216 -14.73 -5.10 1.08
N SER A 217 -13.55 -5.58 1.44
CA SER A 217 -12.81 -6.58 0.68
C SER A 217 -12.09 -7.53 1.63
N THR A 218 -11.92 -8.79 1.21
CA THR A 218 -11.10 -9.78 1.92
C THR A 218 -10.34 -10.64 0.91
N MET A 219 -9.27 -11.28 1.38
CA MET A 219 -8.39 -12.10 0.55
C MET A 219 -8.17 -13.47 1.18
N ARG A 220 -8.16 -14.52 0.35
CA ARG A 220 -7.93 -15.91 0.79
C ARG A 220 -6.90 -16.60 -0.11
N PRO A 221 -5.85 -17.22 0.47
CA PRO A 221 -4.87 -17.95 -0.32
C PRO A 221 -5.43 -19.30 -0.81
N VAL A 222 -5.01 -19.70 -2.00
CA VAL A 222 -5.31 -21.01 -2.61
C VAL A 222 -4.05 -21.59 -3.22
N THR A 223 -3.70 -22.80 -2.86
CA THR A 223 -2.53 -23.49 -3.41
C THR A 223 -2.97 -24.50 -4.46
N VAL A 224 -2.45 -24.37 -5.69
CA VAL A 224 -2.65 -25.33 -6.78
C VAL A 224 -1.41 -26.23 -6.87
N VAL A 225 -1.61 -27.54 -6.77
CA VAL A 225 -0.57 -28.56 -6.88
C VAL A 225 -0.85 -29.47 -8.08
N ARG A 226 0.17 -30.15 -8.61
CA ARG A 226 0.04 -31.17 -9.66
C ARG A 226 0.84 -32.41 -9.28
#